data_AF-A0A512BNL5-F1
#
_entry.id   AF-A0A512BNL5-F1
#
_cell.length_a   1.000
_cell.length_b   1.000
_cell.length_c   1.000
_cell.angle_alpha   90.00
_cell.angle_beta   90.00
_cell.angle_gamma   90.00
#
_symmetry.space_group_name_H-M   'P 1'
#
loop_
_entity.id
_entity.type
_entity.pdbx_description
1 polymer ?
#
loop_
_entity_poly.entity_id
_entity_poly.type
_entity_poly.pdbx_seq_one_letter_code
_entity_poly.pdbx_strand_id
1 'polypeptide(L)'
;MFEAVLEADSRVVGYYALQIGNESMDALPNKPNDYTQNYQAFPAVHLGFLGVHREYQRKGIGTVLLTDIFEKVYRISEIAGMYALTLQSYDEDSTAFYKGLGFEAYTDHPTSPKMLVPIRIIRELVGEASELTEVD
;
A
#
# COMPACT_ATOMS: atom_id res chain seq x y z
N MET A 1 3.39 -13.90 2.16
CA MET A 1 2.32 -13.92 1.16
C MET A 1 1.03 -14.17 1.91
N PHE A 2 -0.03 -13.47 1.52
CA PHE A 2 -1.36 -13.55 2.14
C PHE A 2 -2.37 -13.89 1.05
N GLU A 3 -3.37 -14.67 1.39
CA GLU A 3 -4.39 -15.18 0.47
C GLU A 3 -5.77 -14.83 1.02
N ALA A 4 -6.65 -14.32 0.17
CA ALA A 4 -8.08 -14.23 0.45
C ALA A 4 -8.74 -15.50 -0.06
N VAL A 5 -9.43 -16.20 0.85
CA VAL A 5 -10.14 -17.46 0.56
C VAL A 5 -11.64 -17.29 0.80
N LEU A 6 -12.46 -17.97 0.00
CA LEU A 6 -13.89 -18.07 0.27
C LEU A 6 -14.13 -19.03 1.44
N GLU A 7 -14.97 -18.63 2.39
CA GLU A 7 -15.30 -19.48 3.54
C GLU A 7 -15.99 -20.79 3.12
N ALA A 8 -16.80 -20.77 2.07
CA ALA A 8 -17.61 -21.91 1.64
C ALA A 8 -16.80 -23.10 1.15
N ASP A 9 -15.68 -22.86 0.44
CA ASP A 9 -14.91 -23.90 -0.24
C ASP A 9 -13.39 -23.72 -0.16
N SER A 10 -12.90 -22.77 0.65
CA SER A 10 -11.47 -22.43 0.79
C SER A 10 -10.77 -22.04 -0.51
N ARG A 11 -11.52 -21.66 -1.55
CA ARG A 11 -10.96 -21.25 -2.83
C ARG A 11 -10.26 -19.91 -2.69
N VAL A 12 -9.00 -19.84 -3.11
CA VAL A 12 -8.25 -18.59 -3.19
C VAL A 12 -8.85 -17.68 -4.28
N VAL A 13 -9.30 -16.50 -3.88
CA VAL A 13 -9.91 -15.49 -4.76
C VAL A 13 -9.08 -14.21 -4.89
N GLY A 14 -8.04 -14.08 -4.08
CA GLY A 14 -7.07 -13.00 -4.21
C GLY A 14 -5.84 -13.24 -3.35
N TYR A 15 -4.81 -12.44 -3.56
CA TYR A 15 -3.56 -12.56 -2.82
C TYR A 15 -2.80 -11.24 -2.82
N TYR A 16 -1.90 -11.10 -1.85
CA TYR A 16 -0.87 -10.07 -1.88
C TYR A 16 0.40 -10.48 -1.13
N ALA A 17 1.47 -9.70 -1.29
CA ALA A 17 2.69 -9.88 -0.51
C ALA A 17 3.29 -8.54 -0.10
N LEU A 18 3.75 -8.48 1.15
CA LEU A 18 4.48 -7.34 1.70
C LEU A 18 5.93 -7.72 1.92
N GLN A 19 6.83 -6.78 1.63
CA GLN A 19 8.27 -6.91 1.82
C GLN A 19 8.75 -5.64 2.53
N ILE A 20 9.74 -5.77 3.42
CA ILE A 20 10.38 -4.60 4.03
C ILE A 20 11.68 -4.34 3.29
N GLY A 21 11.94 -3.08 2.94
CA GLY A 21 13.13 -2.69 2.21
C GLY A 21 13.41 -1.20 2.32
N ASN A 22 14.34 -0.73 1.49
CA ASN A 22 14.64 0.68 1.35
C ASN A 22 14.41 1.12 -0.10
N GLU A 23 13.85 2.30 -0.29
CA GLU A 23 13.66 2.94 -1.60
C GLU A 23 14.54 4.19 -1.71
N SER A 24 14.96 4.52 -2.93
CA SER A 24 15.88 5.64 -3.16
C SER A 24 15.18 6.99 -2.97
N MET A 25 15.82 7.90 -2.23
CA MET A 25 15.36 9.29 -2.10
C MET A 25 15.50 10.10 -3.38
N ASP A 26 16.41 9.69 -4.28
CA ASP A 26 16.63 10.39 -5.55
C ASP A 26 15.51 10.15 -6.56
N ALA A 27 14.66 9.15 -6.33
CA ALA A 27 13.46 8.95 -7.12
C ALA A 27 12.41 10.04 -6.84
N LEU A 28 12.32 10.53 -5.60
CA LEU A 28 11.25 11.45 -5.18
C LEU A 28 11.31 12.77 -5.97
N PRO A 29 10.22 13.20 -6.63
CA PRO A 29 10.21 14.43 -7.42
C PRO A 29 10.43 15.68 -6.56
N ASN A 30 10.02 15.62 -5.29
CA ASN A 30 10.29 16.64 -4.29
C ASN A 30 10.92 15.96 -3.07
N LYS A 31 12.14 16.34 -2.71
CA LYS A 31 12.77 15.83 -1.50
C LYS A 31 12.00 16.32 -0.27
N PRO A 32 11.63 15.43 0.66
CA PRO A 32 10.87 15.82 1.84
C PRO A 32 11.68 16.79 2.71
N ASN A 33 11.01 17.83 3.20
CA ASN A 33 11.57 18.77 4.16
C ASN A 33 11.29 18.28 5.60
N ASP A 34 11.77 17.08 5.91
CA ASP A 34 11.63 16.45 7.22
C ASP A 34 12.96 15.86 7.69
N TYR A 35 12.92 14.99 8.71
CA TYR A 35 14.10 14.35 9.28
C TYR A 35 14.89 13.49 8.27
N THR A 36 14.29 13.14 7.13
CA THR A 36 14.87 12.30 6.09
C THR A 36 15.54 13.08 4.96
N GLN A 37 15.53 14.43 4.99
CA GLN A 37 16.06 15.29 3.92
C GLN A 37 17.50 14.96 3.44
N ASN A 38 18.34 14.41 4.34
CA ASN A 38 19.74 14.06 4.06
C ASN A 38 19.96 12.56 3.80
N TYR A 39 18.88 11.77 3.78
CA TYR A 39 18.98 10.33 3.61
C TYR A 39 19.16 10.00 2.12
N GLN A 40 19.94 8.95 1.82
CA GLN A 40 20.05 8.43 0.46
C GLN A 40 18.89 7.50 0.10
N ALA A 41 18.27 6.90 1.11
CA ALA A 41 17.15 5.98 0.97
C ALA A 41 16.21 6.09 2.17
N PHE A 42 14.95 5.70 2.00
CA PHE A 42 13.95 5.65 3.06
C PHE A 42 13.45 4.22 3.30
N PRO A 43 13.19 3.83 4.55
CA PRO A 43 12.59 2.55 4.86
C PRO A 43 11.14 2.51 4.40
N ALA A 44 10.75 1.44 3.71
CA ALA A 44 9.41 1.27 3.17
C ALA A 44 8.92 -0.16 3.33
N VAL A 45 7.59 -0.29 3.43
CA VAL A 45 6.91 -1.56 3.14
C VAL A 45 6.56 -1.56 1.66
N HIS A 46 6.99 -2.57 0.92
CA HIS A 46 6.72 -2.74 -0.50
C HIS A 46 5.61 -3.77 -0.71
N LEU A 47 4.54 -3.38 -1.41
CA LEU A 47 3.49 -4.25 -1.90
C LEU A 47 3.94 -4.83 -3.24
N GLY A 48 4.56 -6.01 -3.18
CA GLY A 48 5.14 -6.66 -4.36
C GLY A 48 4.10 -7.20 -5.34
N PHE A 49 2.98 -7.71 -4.81
CA PHE A 49 1.88 -8.21 -5.62
C PHE A 49 0.55 -7.89 -4.96
N LEU A 50 -0.46 -7.58 -5.78
CA LEU A 50 -1.86 -7.58 -5.40
C LEU A 50 -2.66 -8.15 -6.58
N GLY A 51 -3.35 -9.25 -6.35
CA GLY A 51 -4.12 -9.94 -7.38
C GLY A 51 -5.49 -10.32 -6.88
N VAL A 52 -6.49 -10.16 -7.74
CA VAL A 52 -7.85 -10.70 -7.54
C VAL A 52 -8.18 -11.58 -8.72
N HIS A 53 -8.67 -12.78 -8.44
CA HIS A 53 -9.10 -13.74 -9.44
C HIS A 53 -10.15 -13.10 -10.37
N ARG A 54 -10.04 -13.33 -11.69
CA ARG A 54 -10.82 -12.60 -12.72
C ARG A 54 -12.33 -12.60 -12.46
N GLU A 55 -12.90 -13.74 -12.09
CA GLU A 55 -14.34 -13.90 -11.79
C GLU A 55 -14.81 -13.12 -10.56
N TYR A 56 -13.87 -12.65 -9.73
CA TYR A 56 -14.11 -11.99 -8.46
C TYR A 56 -13.68 -10.52 -8.47
N GLN A 57 -13.16 -10.03 -9.60
CA GLN A 57 -12.80 -8.62 -9.77
C GLN A 57 -14.04 -7.71 -9.74
N ARG A 58 -13.84 -6.45 -9.34
CA ARG A 58 -14.88 -5.41 -9.25
C ARG A 58 -16.04 -5.74 -8.30
N LYS A 59 -15.89 -6.77 -7.44
CA LYS A 59 -16.84 -7.16 -6.38
C LYS A 59 -16.39 -6.72 -4.97
N GLY A 60 -15.52 -5.72 -4.87
CA GLY A 60 -15.01 -5.19 -3.60
C GLY A 60 -13.84 -5.95 -2.97
N ILE A 61 -13.46 -7.13 -3.47
CA ILE A 61 -12.37 -7.94 -2.88
C ILE A 61 -11.02 -7.21 -2.88
N GLY A 62 -10.71 -6.45 -3.93
CA GLY A 62 -9.47 -5.66 -3.97
C GLY A 62 -9.43 -4.61 -2.85
N THR A 63 -10.57 -3.98 -2.54
CA THR A 63 -10.70 -3.02 -1.44
C THR A 63 -10.50 -3.71 -0.10
N VAL A 64 -11.11 -4.88 0.12
CA VAL A 64 -10.93 -5.66 1.36
C VAL A 64 -9.46 -6.04 1.57
N LEU A 65 -8.79 -6.51 0.51
CA LEU A 65 -7.35 -6.82 0.56
C LEU A 65 -6.53 -5.58 0.90
N LEU A 66 -6.88 -4.41 0.38
CA LEU A 66 -6.18 -3.16 0.68
C LEU A 66 -6.39 -2.68 2.11
N THR A 67 -7.61 -2.81 2.65
CA THR A 67 -7.87 -2.54 4.07
C THR A 67 -6.97 -3.42 4.95
N ASP A 68 -6.91 -4.71 4.65
CA ASP A 68 -6.05 -5.66 5.35
C ASP A 68 -4.54 -5.34 5.19
N ILE A 69 -4.12 -4.86 4.01
CA ILE A 69 -2.76 -4.35 3.78
C ILE A 69 -2.48 -3.13 4.67
N PHE A 70 -3.38 -2.14 4.69
CA PHE A 70 -3.20 -0.90 5.44
C PHE A 70 -3.12 -1.16 6.94
N GLU A 71 -3.97 -2.03 7.48
CA GLU A 71 -3.91 -2.44 8.89
C GLU A 71 -2.57 -3.09 9.25
N LYS A 72 -2.06 -3.98 8.39
CA LYS A 72 -0.75 -4.62 8.63
C LYS A 72 0.40 -3.63 8.54
N VAL A 73 0.38 -2.73 7.56
CA VAL A 73 1.39 -1.68 7.42
C VAL A 73 1.36 -0.72 8.62
N TYR A 74 0.18 -0.35 9.09
CA TYR A 74 -0.01 0.43 10.31
C TYR A 74 0.67 -0.26 11.50
N ARG A 75 0.36 -1.54 11.75
CA ARG A 75 0.98 -2.32 12.84
C ARG A 75 2.49 -2.43 12.72
N ILE A 76 3.03 -2.59 11.51
CA ILE A 76 4.48 -2.57 11.27
C ILE A 76 5.06 -1.21 11.67
N SER A 77 4.39 -0.11 11.28
CA SER A 77 4.87 1.25 11.55
C SER A 77 4.88 1.65 13.03
N GLU A 78 4.06 0.99 13.86
CA GLU A 78 4.05 1.20 15.31
C GLU A 78 5.29 0.59 15.99
N ILE A 79 5.96 -0.38 15.35
CA ILE A 79 7.11 -1.09 15.91
C ILE A 79 8.42 -0.63 15.27
N ALA A 80 8.39 -0.29 13.98
CA ALA A 80 9.56 0.12 13.21
C ALA A 80 9.29 1.39 12.41
N GLY A 81 10.23 2.34 12.43
CA GLY A 81 10.13 3.60 11.69
C GLY A 81 10.08 3.35 10.18
N MET A 82 8.88 3.41 9.61
CA MET A 82 8.62 3.29 8.18
C MET A 82 8.22 4.65 7.60
N TYR A 83 8.66 4.94 6.38
CA TYR A 83 8.34 6.19 5.68
C TYR A 83 7.08 6.07 4.83
N ALA A 84 6.96 5.00 4.04
CA ALA A 84 5.82 4.80 3.14
C ALA A 84 5.48 3.33 2.94
N LEU A 85 4.24 3.09 2.49
CA LEU A 85 3.88 1.91 1.70
C LEU A 85 4.16 2.25 0.23
N THR A 86 4.85 1.35 -0.47
CA THR A 86 5.27 1.56 -1.86
C THR A 86 4.84 0.39 -2.74
N LEU A 87 4.70 0.64 -4.03
CA LEU A 87 4.47 -0.37 -5.06
C LEU A 87 5.00 0.10 -6.40
N GLN A 88 5.05 -0.81 -7.35
CA GLN A 88 5.23 -0.53 -8.76
C GLN A 88 3.90 -0.85 -9.45
N SER A 89 3.22 0.13 -10.05
CA SER A 89 1.99 -0.17 -10.79
C SER A 89 2.32 -0.97 -12.04
N TYR A 90 1.34 -1.73 -12.55
CA TYR A 90 1.55 -2.61 -13.71
C TYR A 90 1.27 -1.91 -15.04
N ASP A 91 0.21 -1.12 -15.10
CA ASP A 91 -0.27 -0.38 -16.27
C ASP A 91 -1.05 0.88 -15.86
N GLU A 92 -1.62 1.59 -16.84
CA GLU A 92 -2.36 2.83 -16.62
C GLU A 92 -3.63 2.61 -15.76
N ASP A 93 -4.33 1.49 -15.96
CA ASP A 93 -5.53 1.14 -15.18
C ASP A 93 -5.18 0.86 -13.72
N SER A 94 -4.10 0.11 -13.47
CA SER A 94 -3.54 -0.13 -12.15
C SER A 94 -3.07 1.18 -11.50
N THR A 95 -2.43 2.06 -12.27
CA THR A 95 -2.01 3.38 -11.80
C THR A 95 -3.20 4.23 -11.38
N ALA A 96 -4.27 4.27 -12.19
CA ALA A 96 -5.50 5.00 -11.87
C ALA A 96 -6.19 4.42 -10.63
N PHE A 97 -6.23 3.09 -10.51
CA PHE A 97 -6.76 2.41 -9.33
C PHE A 97 -6.03 2.84 -8.06
N TYR A 98 -4.70 2.78 -8.03
CA TYR A 98 -3.92 3.18 -6.85
C TYR A 98 -3.97 4.68 -6.56
N LYS A 99 -4.04 5.54 -7.59
CA LYS A 99 -4.29 6.98 -7.40
C LYS A 99 -5.61 7.24 -6.68
N GLY A 100 -6.68 6.51 -7.04
CA GLY A 100 -7.97 6.60 -6.36
C GLY A 100 -7.96 6.19 -4.89
N LEU A 101 -6.88 5.53 -4.45
CA LEU A 101 -6.66 5.06 -3.08
C LEU A 101 -5.64 5.93 -2.31
N GLY A 102 -5.22 7.06 -2.89
CA GLY A 102 -4.29 8.00 -2.25
C GLY A 102 -2.81 7.70 -2.49
N PHE A 103 -2.46 6.77 -3.39
CA PHE A 103 -1.07 6.61 -3.81
C PHE A 103 -0.66 7.69 -4.82
N GLU A 104 0.54 8.20 -4.65
CA GLU A 104 1.14 9.19 -5.53
C GLU A 104 2.32 8.57 -6.30
N ALA A 105 2.41 8.87 -7.60
CA ALA A 105 3.55 8.46 -8.41
C ALA A 105 4.79 9.27 -7.98
N TYR A 106 5.90 8.59 -7.77
CA TYR A 106 7.17 9.22 -7.39
C TYR A 106 8.32 8.85 -8.31
N THR A 107 8.05 8.25 -9.46
CA THR A 107 9.02 8.08 -10.54
C THR A 107 8.39 8.52 -11.84
N ASP A 108 9.19 9.10 -12.73
CA ASP A 108 8.77 9.44 -14.08
C ASP A 108 8.84 8.18 -14.98
N HIS A 109 7.77 7.39 -14.95
CA HIS A 109 7.57 6.27 -15.88
C HIS A 109 6.15 6.33 -16.45
N PRO A 110 5.98 6.24 -17.78
CA PRO A 110 4.73 6.64 -18.44
C PRO A 110 3.53 5.76 -18.11
N THR A 111 3.71 4.45 -17.97
CA THR A 111 2.60 3.49 -17.83
C THR A 111 2.61 2.77 -16.48
N SER A 112 3.80 2.46 -15.99
CA SER A 112 4.05 1.82 -14.71
C SER A 112 5.02 2.66 -13.86
N PRO A 113 4.58 3.75 -13.19
CA PRO A 113 5.39 4.43 -12.17
C PRO A 113 5.44 3.66 -10.85
N LYS A 114 6.55 3.81 -10.12
CA LYS A 114 6.54 3.54 -8.69
C LYS A 114 5.62 4.53 -8.00
N MET A 115 4.85 4.02 -7.06
CA MET A 115 3.85 4.77 -6.32
C MET A 115 4.05 4.58 -4.83
N LEU A 116 3.72 5.60 -4.05
CA LEU A 116 3.82 5.56 -2.60
C LEU A 116 2.60 6.19 -1.94
N VAL A 117 2.29 5.75 -0.73
CA VAL A 117 1.44 6.47 0.21
C VAL A 117 2.22 6.62 1.52
N PRO A 118 2.37 7.85 2.06
CA PRO A 118 3.10 8.06 3.30
C PRO A 118 2.46 7.33 4.48
N ILE A 119 3.27 6.80 5.39
CA ILE A 119 2.78 6.11 6.59
C ILE A 119 1.88 7.01 7.44
N ARG A 120 2.14 8.33 7.47
CA ARG A 120 1.27 9.28 8.20
C ARG A 120 -0.20 9.19 7.75
N ILE A 121 -0.43 9.05 6.44
CA ILE A 121 -1.78 8.94 5.87
C ILE A 121 -2.41 7.61 6.27
N ILE A 122 -1.65 6.51 6.24
CA ILE A 122 -2.15 5.20 6.69
C ILE A 122 -2.52 5.25 8.18
N ARG A 123 -1.72 5.92 9.02
CA ARG A 123 -2.00 6.06 10.47
C ARG A 123 -3.27 6.88 10.71
N GLU A 124 -3.48 7.96 9.98
CA GLU A 124 -4.72 8.75 10.03
C GLU A 124 -5.94 7.88 9.65
N LEU A 125 -5.88 7.21 8.50
CA LEU A 125 -6.99 6.37 8.00
C LEU A 125 -7.35 5.19 8.91
N VAL A 126 -6.34 4.49 9.45
CA VAL A 126 -6.57 3.31 10.30
C VAL A 126 -6.88 3.70 11.74
N GLY A 127 -6.26 4.79 12.24
CA GLY A 127 -6.53 5.32 13.58
C GLY A 127 -7.98 5.81 13.72
N GLU A 128 -8.46 6.60 12.77
CA GLU A 128 -9.86 7.09 12.75
C GLU A 128 -10.88 5.95 12.69
N ALA A 129 -10.59 4.90 11.91
CA ALA A 129 -11.47 3.73 11.82
C ALA A 129 -11.54 2.93 13.13
N SER A 130 -10.46 2.93 13.91
CA SER A 130 -10.41 2.27 15.22
C SER A 130 -11.24 3.03 16.26
N GLU A 131 -11.23 4.37 16.22
CA GLU A 131 -12.05 5.20 17.13
C GLU A 131 -13.55 5.09 16.83
N LEU A 132 -13.95 4.85 15.58
CA LEU A 132 -15.35 4.65 15.19
C LEU A 132 -15.92 3.27 15.56
N THR A 133 -15.06 2.27 15.81
CA THR A 133 -15.48 0.91 16.18
C THR A 133 -15.57 0.68 17.69
N GLU A 134 -15.06 1.60 18.51
CA GLU A 134 -15.15 1.56 19.99
C GLU A 134 -16.40 2.26 20.56
N VAL A 135 -17.27 2.82 19.70
CA VAL A 135 -18.46 3.61 20.12
C VAL A 135 -19.77 2.80 20.09
N ASP A 136 -19.73 1.48 19.86
CA ASP A 136 -20.89 0.56 19.93
C ASP A 136 -20.82 -0.42 21.12
#